data_AF-A0A3B8K2E3-F1
#
_entry.id   AF-A0A3B8K2E3-F1
#
_cell.length_a   1.000
_cell.length_b   1.000
_cell.length_c   1.000
_cell.angle_alpha   90.00
_cell.angle_beta   90.00
_cell.angle_gamma   90.00
#
_symmetry.space_group_name_H-M   'P 1'
#
loop_
_entity.id
_entity.type
_entity.pdbx_description
1 polymer ?
#
loop_
_entity_poly.entity_id
_entity_poly.type
_entity_poly.pdbx_seq_one_letter_code
_entity_poly.pdbx_strand_id
1 'polypeptide(L)'
;ETAKTISFAAPDPAYAFTVKTTENLVKFGTGGQALYIVGAAGGGWQRRPAGREDLKQILALCNRLENVDFITRPVEADVPEDRMDVEKARIFKEYCSKPMNLANLVKVERLDEVLEIVGNPAYVSFIISLVSSPLVMDSAAGEKFMALVEKDLPVAISCCPQGGSTAPFSEVGELLQLHAELLFGFVLANIIRPGARVLYRGIPITANLYTDGSPRWCQPESIRRVALAAQLCRFYNLPCCGTAGVSDEGEPSAQGISEKVLSWTYGAVSGAQYINSALGMLDQVMSVSYEQYVMDDLALGIVKEKFKEHQSAKASQIAVEAAVEALNFFGVPADAKIEEEL
;
A
#
# COMPACT_ATOMS: atom_id res chain seq x y z
N GLU A 1 -5.36 -12.45 -20.15
CA GLU A 1 -3.96 -12.33 -20.62
C GLU A 1 -3.05 -11.59 -19.65
N THR A 2 -3.56 -10.71 -18.77
CA THR A 2 -2.74 -9.95 -17.80
C THR A 2 -1.86 -10.85 -16.92
N ALA A 3 -0.70 -10.31 -16.50
CA ALA A 3 0.23 -11.01 -15.62
C ALA A 3 -0.46 -11.44 -14.32
N LYS A 4 -0.30 -12.74 -13.98
CA LYS A 4 -0.74 -13.33 -12.70
C LYS A 4 0.39 -13.37 -11.67
N THR A 5 1.59 -12.96 -12.07
CA THR A 5 2.79 -12.94 -11.25
C THR A 5 3.59 -11.70 -11.62
N ILE A 6 3.92 -10.89 -10.62
CA ILE A 6 4.70 -9.66 -10.80
C ILE A 6 5.86 -9.70 -9.81
N SER A 7 7.07 -9.78 -10.33
CA SER A 7 8.30 -9.69 -9.54
C SER A 7 8.70 -8.22 -9.36
N PHE A 8 9.19 -7.89 -8.17
CA PHE A 8 9.73 -6.59 -7.81
C PHE A 8 11.16 -6.81 -7.34
N ALA A 9 12.13 -6.42 -8.18
CA ALA A 9 13.54 -6.48 -7.81
C ALA A 9 13.92 -5.25 -6.98
N ALA A 10 15.10 -5.31 -6.37
CA ALA A 10 15.60 -4.25 -5.50
C ALA A 10 17.11 -4.07 -5.70
N PRO A 11 17.65 -2.86 -5.43
CA PRO A 11 19.10 -2.64 -5.37
C PRO A 11 19.82 -3.61 -4.43
N ASP A 12 19.24 -3.87 -3.26
CA ASP A 12 19.64 -4.99 -2.40
C ASP A 12 18.71 -6.18 -2.65
N PRO A 13 19.21 -7.28 -3.27
CA PRO A 13 18.41 -8.45 -3.60
C PRO A 13 17.68 -9.10 -2.42
N ALA A 14 18.10 -8.86 -1.18
CA ALA A 14 17.43 -9.39 0.00
C ALA A 14 16.00 -8.87 0.18
N TYR A 15 15.67 -7.72 -0.40
CA TYR A 15 14.33 -7.12 -0.35
C TYR A 15 13.47 -7.44 -1.57
N ALA A 16 13.99 -8.19 -2.55
CA ALA A 16 13.20 -8.56 -3.72
C ALA A 16 12.03 -9.47 -3.32
N PHE A 17 10.88 -9.29 -3.98
CA PHE A 17 9.71 -10.15 -3.75
C PHE A 17 8.87 -10.32 -5.00
N THR A 18 7.94 -11.27 -4.94
CA THR A 18 7.02 -11.55 -6.03
C THR A 18 5.60 -11.58 -5.50
N VAL A 19 4.69 -10.90 -6.22
CA VAL A 19 3.25 -10.97 -5.99
C VAL A 19 2.67 -12.00 -6.95
N LYS A 20 2.01 -13.04 -6.44
CA LYS A 20 1.32 -14.07 -7.25
C LYS A 20 -0.15 -14.13 -6.90
N THR A 21 -1.05 -14.08 -7.88
CA THR A 21 -2.50 -14.01 -7.63
C THR A 21 -3.09 -15.25 -6.93
N THR A 22 -2.32 -16.32 -6.81
CA THR A 22 -2.68 -17.55 -6.09
C THR A 22 -2.30 -17.53 -4.60
N GLU A 23 -1.45 -16.59 -4.18
CA GLU A 23 -0.93 -16.52 -2.81
C GLU A 23 -1.62 -15.40 -2.02
N ASN A 24 -1.66 -15.52 -0.70
CA ASN A 24 -2.10 -14.44 0.18
C ASN A 24 -0.94 -13.89 1.03
N LEU A 25 0.15 -13.54 0.35
CA LEU A 25 1.32 -12.91 0.96
C LEU A 25 1.28 -11.41 0.69
N VAL A 26 1.12 -10.66 1.76
CA VAL A 26 1.04 -9.20 1.72
C VAL A 26 2.40 -8.56 1.93
N LYS A 27 2.67 -7.52 1.15
CA LYS A 27 3.82 -6.63 1.25
C LYS A 27 3.34 -5.23 1.55
N PHE A 28 3.99 -4.56 2.49
CA PHE A 28 3.62 -3.24 2.97
C PHE A 28 4.69 -2.23 2.57
N GLY A 29 4.26 -1.07 2.09
CA GLY A 29 5.16 0.02 1.80
C GLY A 29 4.55 1.38 2.08
N THR A 30 5.40 2.39 2.04
CA THR A 30 5.02 3.80 2.22
C THR A 30 4.15 4.28 1.05
N GLY A 31 3.80 5.57 0.96
CA GLY A 31 2.98 6.07 -0.16
C GLY A 31 2.51 7.50 0.01
N GLY A 32 1.33 7.85 -0.50
CA GLY A 32 0.56 9.04 -0.12
C GLY A 32 0.99 10.42 -0.63
N GLN A 33 2.24 10.66 -1.06
CA GLN A 33 2.68 11.99 -1.56
C GLN A 33 2.24 13.13 -0.63
N ALA A 34 2.50 12.98 0.66
CA ALA A 34 2.14 13.99 1.65
C ALA A 34 2.84 15.33 1.33
N LEU A 35 2.12 16.42 1.57
CA LEU A 35 2.60 17.78 1.35
C LEU A 35 3.27 18.36 2.61
N TYR A 36 3.07 17.71 3.76
CA TYR A 36 3.49 18.23 5.04
C TYR A 36 4.17 17.18 5.91
N ILE A 37 5.09 17.66 6.75
CA ILE A 37 5.67 16.91 7.86
C ILE A 37 5.01 17.38 9.16
N VAL A 38 4.61 16.43 9.99
CA VAL A 38 4.21 16.64 11.38
C VAL A 38 5.32 16.10 12.26
N GLY A 39 5.79 16.91 13.21
CA GLY A 39 6.86 16.52 14.14
C GLY A 39 6.67 17.14 15.52
N ALA A 40 7.35 16.57 16.52
CA ALA A 40 7.25 17.05 17.88
C ALA A 40 7.86 18.47 18.03
N ALA A 41 7.14 19.39 18.66
CA ALA A 41 7.60 20.74 18.96
C ALA A 41 7.09 21.20 20.33
N GLY A 42 8.00 21.55 21.24
CA GLY A 42 7.70 22.34 22.46
C GLY A 42 6.51 21.91 23.32
N GLY A 43 6.17 20.61 23.36
CA GLY A 43 5.03 20.07 24.14
C GLY A 43 3.83 19.61 23.31
N GLY A 44 3.90 19.61 21.99
CA GLY A 44 2.86 19.09 21.09
C GLY A 44 3.40 18.77 19.69
N TRP A 45 2.54 18.92 18.69
CA TRP A 45 2.87 18.63 17.29
C TRP A 45 2.80 19.88 16.43
N GLN A 46 3.73 20.00 15.49
CA GLN A 46 3.74 21.09 14.53
C GLN A 46 3.81 20.56 13.10
N ARG A 47 2.99 21.14 12.24
CA ARG A 47 2.95 20.86 10.81
C ARG A 47 3.77 21.88 10.03
N ARG A 48 4.59 21.42 9.10
CA ARG A 48 5.35 22.27 8.14
C ARG A 48 5.34 21.66 6.74
N PRO A 49 5.58 22.44 5.67
CA PRO A 49 5.75 21.88 4.34
C PRO A 49 6.87 20.82 4.31
N ALA A 50 6.61 19.73 3.57
CA ALA A 50 7.61 18.73 3.23
C ALA A 50 8.40 19.18 2.00
N GLY A 51 9.63 18.70 1.88
CA GLY A 51 10.44 18.93 0.70
C GLY A 51 11.43 17.81 0.40
N ARG A 52 12.38 18.11 -0.48
CA ARG A 52 13.39 17.17 -0.97
C ARG A 52 14.22 16.54 0.15
N GLU A 53 14.57 17.33 1.17
CA GLU A 53 15.38 16.83 2.28
C GLU A 53 14.59 15.87 3.18
N ASP A 54 13.28 16.10 3.32
CA ASP A 54 12.41 15.16 4.03
C ASP A 54 12.27 13.85 3.27
N LEU A 55 12.15 13.91 1.94
CA LEU A 55 12.14 12.70 1.11
C LEU A 55 13.37 11.83 1.38
N LYS A 56 14.58 12.41 1.39
CA LYS A 56 15.82 11.66 1.68
C LYS A 56 15.81 11.05 3.08
N GLN A 57 15.43 11.83 4.10
CA GLN A 57 15.39 11.36 5.48
C GLN A 57 14.38 10.23 5.67
N ILE A 58 13.19 10.34 5.08
CA ILE A 58 12.17 9.28 5.14
C ILE A 58 12.66 8.03 4.41
N LEU A 59 13.30 8.13 3.25
CA LEU A 59 13.88 6.98 2.55
C LEU A 59 14.95 6.28 3.40
N ALA A 60 15.87 7.06 3.98
CA ALA A 60 16.91 6.54 4.86
C ALA A 60 16.33 5.83 6.09
N LEU A 61 15.29 6.42 6.71
CA LEU A 61 14.55 5.81 7.81
C LEU A 61 13.89 4.49 7.36
N CYS A 62 13.10 4.53 6.28
CA CYS A 62 12.33 3.39 5.80
C CYS A 62 13.19 2.22 5.33
N ASN A 63 14.43 2.45 4.89
CA ASN A 63 15.37 1.36 4.63
C ASN A 63 15.75 0.59 5.90
N ARG A 64 15.80 1.26 7.05
CA ARG A 64 16.15 0.66 8.35
C ARG A 64 14.98 -0.01 9.05
N LEU A 65 13.75 0.37 8.72
CA LEU A 65 12.54 -0.23 9.28
C LEU A 65 12.34 -1.66 8.75
N GLU A 66 12.05 -2.61 9.64
CA GLU A 66 11.99 -4.04 9.33
C GLU A 66 10.71 -4.37 8.54
N ASN A 67 9.60 -3.71 8.84
CA ASN A 67 8.30 -4.09 8.32
C ASN A 67 7.92 -3.36 7.01
N VAL A 68 8.80 -2.47 6.52
CA VAL A 68 8.69 -1.84 5.20
C VAL A 68 9.28 -2.76 4.13
N ASP A 69 8.45 -3.35 3.28
CA ASP A 69 8.86 -4.27 2.21
C ASP A 69 9.26 -3.56 0.90
N PHE A 70 8.64 -2.41 0.62
CA PHE A 70 8.97 -1.53 -0.51
C PHE A 70 8.74 -0.07 -0.13
N ILE A 71 9.29 0.85 -0.92
CA ILE A 71 9.12 2.27 -0.67
C ILE A 71 8.46 2.93 -1.87
N THR A 72 7.21 3.37 -1.68
CA THR A 72 6.55 4.31 -2.59
C THR A 72 6.78 5.73 -2.10
N ARG A 73 7.03 6.66 -3.03
CA ARG A 73 7.32 8.06 -2.72
C ARG A 73 6.40 8.63 -1.61
N PRO A 74 6.96 8.93 -0.42
CA PRO A 74 6.21 9.37 0.77
C PRO A 74 5.76 10.84 0.71
N VAL A 75 6.65 11.73 0.26
CA VAL A 75 6.43 13.18 0.15
C VAL A 75 6.93 13.67 -1.21
N GLU A 76 6.46 14.85 -1.63
CA GLU A 76 6.95 15.46 -2.87
C GLU A 76 8.25 16.23 -2.64
N ALA A 77 9.15 16.21 -3.63
CA ALA A 77 10.31 17.09 -3.64
C ALA A 77 9.89 18.52 -4.01
N ASP A 78 10.46 19.51 -3.33
CA ASP A 78 10.23 20.94 -3.57
C ASP A 78 11.05 21.45 -4.77
N VAL A 79 10.86 20.81 -5.93
CA VAL A 79 11.55 21.15 -7.19
C VAL A 79 10.55 21.46 -8.31
N PRO A 80 10.95 22.24 -9.34
CA PRO A 80 10.13 22.48 -10.52
C PRO A 80 9.64 21.18 -11.18
N GLU A 81 8.41 21.21 -11.69
CA GLU A 81 7.70 20.07 -12.27
C GLU A 81 8.50 19.36 -13.38
N ASP A 82 9.20 20.11 -14.22
CA ASP A 82 10.01 19.61 -15.34
C ASP A 82 11.23 18.78 -14.91
N ARG A 83 11.65 18.93 -13.65
CA ARG A 83 12.77 18.19 -13.04
C ARG A 83 12.32 17.16 -12.00
N MET A 84 11.02 17.10 -11.70
CA MET A 84 10.47 16.30 -10.60
C MET A 84 10.81 14.82 -10.73
N ASP A 85 10.54 14.20 -11.89
CA ASP A 85 10.74 12.77 -12.08
C ASP A 85 12.21 12.36 -11.97
N VAL A 86 13.08 13.15 -12.60
CA VAL A 86 14.53 12.96 -12.61
C VAL A 86 15.08 13.08 -11.18
N GLU A 87 14.64 14.08 -10.42
CA GLU A 87 15.16 14.30 -9.08
C GLU A 87 14.64 13.27 -8.08
N LYS A 88 13.38 12.84 -8.21
CA LYS A 88 12.85 11.66 -7.51
C LYS A 88 13.73 10.44 -7.77
N ALA A 89 14.04 10.15 -9.03
CA ALA A 89 14.85 9.00 -9.41
C ALA A 89 16.26 9.05 -8.79
N ARG A 90 16.92 10.22 -8.79
CA ARG A 90 18.25 10.38 -8.17
C ARG A 90 18.22 10.11 -6.68
N ILE A 91 17.24 10.69 -5.98
CA ILE A 91 17.08 10.51 -4.54
C ILE A 91 16.78 9.05 -4.20
N PHE A 92 15.88 8.40 -4.94
CA PHE A 92 15.60 6.99 -4.75
C PHE A 92 16.82 6.10 -5.00
N LYS A 93 17.59 6.36 -6.07
CA LYS A 93 18.83 5.62 -6.36
C LYS A 93 19.83 5.69 -5.21
N GLU A 94 19.99 6.87 -4.61
CA GLU A 94 20.99 7.11 -3.57
C GLU A 94 20.53 6.64 -2.18
N TYR A 95 19.24 6.80 -1.86
CA TYR A 95 18.71 6.61 -0.51
C TYR A 95 17.76 5.43 -0.35
N CYS A 96 17.49 4.60 -1.36
CA CYS A 96 16.59 3.43 -1.26
C CYS A 96 17.31 2.14 -1.67
N SER A 97 17.29 1.13 -0.80
CA SER A 97 17.82 -0.22 -1.09
C SER A 97 16.74 -1.25 -1.39
N LYS A 98 15.46 -0.89 -1.20
CA LYS A 98 14.27 -1.74 -1.37
C LYS A 98 13.64 -1.54 -2.77
N PRO A 99 12.67 -2.36 -3.19
CA PRO A 99 11.91 -2.08 -4.41
C PRO A 99 11.31 -0.66 -4.35
N MET A 100 11.44 0.07 -5.45
CA MET A 100 11.06 1.48 -5.54
C MET A 100 9.72 1.60 -6.25
N ASN A 101 8.85 2.48 -5.74
CA ASN A 101 7.72 2.98 -6.48
C ASN A 101 7.79 4.50 -6.54
N LEU A 102 8.11 5.04 -7.73
CA LEU A 102 8.37 6.48 -7.87
C LEU A 102 7.11 7.32 -7.82
N ALA A 103 5.92 6.69 -7.89
CA ALA A 103 4.58 7.30 -7.91
C ALA A 103 4.39 8.41 -8.95
N ASN A 104 3.36 8.29 -9.78
CA ASN A 104 2.96 9.26 -10.81
C ASN A 104 4.14 9.83 -11.64
N LEU A 105 4.31 9.30 -12.84
CA LEU A 105 5.17 9.92 -13.84
C LEU A 105 4.61 11.31 -14.18
N VAL A 106 5.42 12.36 -14.08
CA VAL A 106 4.99 13.73 -14.35
C VAL A 106 5.12 14.03 -15.85
N LYS A 107 6.27 13.71 -16.45
CA LYS A 107 6.59 13.93 -17.87
C LYS A 107 7.02 12.62 -18.53
N VAL A 108 6.34 12.23 -19.61
CA VAL A 108 6.66 11.00 -20.35
C VAL A 108 8.05 11.07 -20.97
N GLU A 109 8.46 12.26 -21.41
CA GLU A 109 9.74 12.53 -22.05
C GLU A 109 10.93 12.30 -21.10
N ARG A 110 10.68 12.29 -19.78
CA ARG A 110 11.71 12.04 -18.76
C ARG A 110 11.85 10.56 -18.39
N LEU A 111 10.97 9.68 -18.89
CA LEU A 111 10.95 8.28 -18.47
C LEU A 111 12.27 7.56 -18.77
N ASP A 112 12.86 7.76 -19.94
CA ASP A 112 14.13 7.11 -20.29
C ASP A 112 15.29 7.59 -19.42
N GLU A 113 15.37 8.91 -19.16
CA GLU A 113 16.35 9.49 -18.23
C GLU A 113 16.17 8.95 -16.81
N VAL A 114 14.92 8.81 -16.35
CA VAL A 114 14.59 8.21 -15.04
C VAL A 114 15.08 6.77 -14.95
N LEU A 115 14.83 5.95 -15.97
CA LEU A 115 15.25 4.55 -16.00
C LEU A 115 16.77 4.41 -16.06
N GLU A 116 17.46 5.27 -16.80
CA GLU A 116 18.93 5.33 -16.83
C GLU A 116 19.49 5.69 -15.44
N ILE A 117 18.88 6.66 -14.76
CA ILE A 117 19.27 7.03 -13.40
C ILE A 117 19.08 5.85 -12.44
N VAL A 118 17.91 5.21 -12.42
CA VAL A 118 17.66 4.03 -11.58
C VAL A 118 18.63 2.89 -11.91
N GLY A 119 19.06 2.78 -13.17
CA GLY A 119 20.07 1.84 -13.65
C GLY A 119 19.52 0.45 -13.97
N ASN A 120 18.52 -0.02 -13.21
CA ASN A 120 17.80 -1.25 -13.53
C ASN A 120 16.28 -1.02 -13.46
N PRO A 121 15.56 -1.07 -14.61
CA PRO A 121 14.10 -0.92 -14.66
C PRO A 121 13.31 -1.90 -13.79
N ALA A 122 13.89 -3.07 -13.46
CA ALA A 122 13.23 -4.04 -12.59
C ALA A 122 13.11 -3.57 -11.12
N TYR A 123 13.85 -2.54 -10.73
CA TYR A 123 13.80 -1.96 -9.39
C TYR A 123 12.64 -0.98 -9.19
N VAL A 124 12.00 -0.54 -10.28
CA VAL A 124 11.00 0.53 -10.22
C VAL A 124 9.63 0.08 -10.67
N SER A 125 8.63 0.61 -9.97
CA SER A 125 7.22 0.52 -10.31
C SER A 125 6.57 1.90 -10.20
N PHE A 126 5.34 2.02 -10.72
CA PHE A 126 4.61 3.28 -10.76
C PHE A 126 3.17 3.10 -10.30
N ILE A 127 2.55 4.22 -9.91
CA ILE A 127 1.12 4.32 -9.66
C ILE A 127 0.60 5.41 -10.58
N ILE A 128 -0.46 5.12 -11.35
CA ILE A 128 -1.11 6.08 -12.23
C ILE A 128 -2.60 6.11 -11.90
N SER A 129 -3.12 7.31 -11.61
CA SER A 129 -4.55 7.56 -11.55
C SER A 129 -5.09 7.70 -12.97
N LEU A 130 -5.31 6.56 -13.63
CA LEU A 130 -5.72 6.51 -15.04
C LEU A 130 -7.12 7.07 -15.25
N VAL A 131 -8.03 6.74 -14.32
CA VAL A 131 -9.42 7.18 -14.37
C VAL A 131 -9.68 8.06 -13.15
N SER A 132 -10.13 9.29 -13.43
CA SER A 132 -10.68 10.21 -12.46
C SER A 132 -12.15 9.88 -12.28
N SER A 133 -12.53 9.46 -11.08
CA SER A 133 -13.94 9.16 -10.78
C SER A 133 -14.78 10.45 -10.87
N PRO A 134 -15.98 10.41 -11.47
CA PRO A 134 -16.64 9.22 -12.03
C PRO A 134 -16.31 8.97 -13.51
N LEU A 135 -15.68 7.83 -13.80
CA LEU A 135 -15.59 7.24 -15.15
C LEU A 135 -14.95 8.13 -16.24
N VAL A 136 -14.03 9.04 -15.88
CA VAL A 136 -13.33 9.92 -16.84
C VAL A 136 -11.86 9.55 -16.94
N MET A 137 -11.41 9.13 -18.13
CA MET A 137 -9.97 8.99 -18.40
C MET A 137 -9.40 10.34 -18.84
N ASP A 138 -8.41 10.83 -18.11
CA ASP A 138 -7.63 12.01 -18.51
C ASP A 138 -6.59 11.62 -19.58
N SER A 139 -6.42 12.46 -20.61
CA SER A 139 -5.51 12.15 -21.73
C SER A 139 -4.06 12.11 -21.27
N ALA A 140 -3.64 13.01 -20.39
CA ALA A 140 -2.27 13.04 -19.89
C ALA A 140 -1.98 11.82 -19.00
N ALA A 141 -2.93 11.39 -18.17
CA ALA A 141 -2.83 10.13 -17.42
C ALA A 141 -2.74 8.91 -18.34
N GLY A 142 -3.53 8.89 -19.42
CA GLY A 142 -3.49 7.87 -20.46
C GLY A 142 -2.13 7.76 -21.14
N GLU A 143 -1.55 8.88 -21.57
CA GLU A 143 -0.21 8.92 -22.20
C GLU A 143 0.87 8.36 -21.28
N LYS A 144 0.86 8.75 -20.00
CA LYS A 144 1.78 8.22 -18.99
C LYS A 144 1.61 6.73 -18.79
N PHE A 145 0.36 6.27 -18.69
CA PHE A 145 0.06 4.86 -18.52
C PHE A 145 0.55 4.02 -19.71
N MET A 146 0.27 4.46 -20.93
CA MET A 146 0.73 3.80 -22.16
C MET A 146 2.25 3.68 -22.19
N ALA A 147 2.98 4.78 -21.95
CA ALA A 147 4.43 4.78 -21.96
C ALA A 147 5.05 3.81 -20.94
N LEU A 148 4.45 3.68 -19.76
CA LEU A 148 4.90 2.74 -18.73
C LEU A 148 4.62 1.28 -19.10
N VAL A 149 3.44 1.00 -19.65
CA VAL A 149 3.03 -0.36 -20.06
C VAL A 149 3.84 -0.85 -21.27
N GLU A 150 4.11 0.02 -22.25
CA GLU A 150 4.95 -0.29 -23.41
C GLU A 150 6.37 -0.71 -23.02
N LYS A 151 6.91 -0.11 -21.94
CA LYS A 151 8.22 -0.46 -21.37
C LYS A 151 8.19 -1.65 -20.40
N ASP A 152 7.06 -2.35 -20.27
CA ASP A 152 6.88 -3.52 -19.39
C ASP A 152 7.15 -3.26 -17.90
N LEU A 153 6.92 -2.03 -17.46
CA LEU A 153 7.08 -1.63 -16.07
C LEU A 153 5.85 -2.01 -15.25
N PRO A 154 6.00 -2.40 -13.97
CA PRO A 154 4.85 -2.60 -13.09
C PRO A 154 4.10 -1.29 -12.84
N VAL A 155 2.79 -1.30 -13.08
CA VAL A 155 1.93 -0.13 -12.86
C VAL A 155 0.70 -0.51 -12.04
N ALA A 156 0.52 0.14 -10.89
CA ALA A 156 -0.73 0.08 -10.16
C ALA A 156 -1.71 1.13 -10.73
N ILE A 157 -2.83 0.66 -11.26
CA ILE A 157 -3.92 1.52 -11.75
C ILE A 157 -4.70 1.95 -10.51
N SER A 158 -4.68 3.24 -10.22
CA SER A 158 -5.30 3.81 -9.01
C SER A 158 -6.64 4.46 -9.34
N CYS A 159 -7.67 4.13 -8.56
CA CYS A 159 -8.96 4.81 -8.57
C CYS A 159 -9.39 5.05 -7.12
N CYS A 160 -9.82 6.27 -6.82
CA CYS A 160 -10.21 6.71 -5.47
C CYS A 160 -11.57 7.41 -5.51
N PRO A 161 -12.65 6.69 -5.87
CA PRO A 161 -13.99 7.23 -5.83
C PRO A 161 -14.36 7.62 -4.40
N GLN A 162 -15.10 8.72 -4.30
CA GLN A 162 -15.58 9.24 -3.04
C GLN A 162 -17.10 9.16 -3.00
N GLY A 163 -17.64 8.17 -2.28
CA GLY A 163 -19.08 7.96 -2.09
C GLY A 163 -19.77 9.22 -1.57
N GLY A 164 -20.81 9.66 -2.29
CA GLY A 164 -21.52 10.91 -2.01
C GLY A 164 -20.92 12.16 -2.68
N SER A 165 -19.83 11.99 -3.45
CA SER A 165 -19.22 13.06 -4.25
C SER A 165 -18.95 12.58 -5.68
N THR A 166 -17.89 11.78 -5.89
CA THR A 166 -17.47 11.29 -7.21
C THR A 166 -17.92 9.85 -7.49
N ALA A 167 -18.69 9.26 -6.59
CA ALA A 167 -19.36 7.98 -6.77
C ALA A 167 -20.70 7.93 -5.99
N PRO A 168 -21.61 7.00 -6.33
CA PRO A 168 -22.81 6.76 -5.55
C PRO A 168 -22.50 6.56 -4.07
N PHE A 169 -23.35 7.05 -3.18
CA PHE A 169 -23.18 6.85 -1.73
C PHE A 169 -23.42 5.38 -1.30
N SER A 170 -24.16 4.60 -2.11
CA SER A 170 -24.39 3.19 -1.84
C SER A 170 -23.12 2.37 -2.03
N GLU A 171 -22.83 1.49 -1.07
CA GLU A 171 -21.64 0.62 -1.08
C GLU A 171 -21.52 -0.18 -2.38
N VAL A 172 -22.63 -0.77 -2.84
CA VAL A 172 -22.66 -1.55 -4.10
C VAL A 172 -22.43 -0.67 -5.32
N GLY A 173 -23.03 0.53 -5.36
CA GLY A 173 -22.89 1.44 -6.49
C GLY A 173 -21.46 1.98 -6.63
N GLU A 174 -20.87 2.35 -5.50
CA GLU A 174 -19.47 2.79 -5.43
C GLU A 174 -18.49 1.69 -5.84
N LEU A 175 -18.65 0.47 -5.30
CA LEU A 175 -17.79 -0.66 -5.65
C LEU A 175 -17.95 -1.07 -7.12
N LEU A 176 -19.16 -1.03 -7.67
CA LEU A 176 -19.40 -1.33 -9.08
C LEU A 176 -18.71 -0.30 -9.99
N GLN A 177 -18.84 0.99 -9.68
CA GLN A 177 -18.16 2.06 -10.43
C GLN A 177 -16.65 1.90 -10.33
N LEU A 178 -16.10 1.76 -9.12
CA LEU A 178 -14.68 1.53 -8.88
C LEU A 178 -14.14 0.39 -9.73
N HIS A 179 -14.87 -0.74 -9.72
CA HIS A 179 -14.44 -1.93 -10.42
C HIS A 179 -14.44 -1.73 -11.95
N ALA A 180 -15.43 -1.02 -12.49
CA ALA A 180 -15.47 -0.66 -13.90
C ALA A 180 -14.28 0.23 -14.30
N GLU A 181 -13.95 1.24 -13.49
CA GLU A 181 -12.80 2.14 -13.71
C GLU A 181 -11.47 1.37 -13.75
N LEU A 182 -11.28 0.44 -12.81
CA LEU A 182 -10.06 -0.35 -12.72
C LEU A 182 -9.96 -1.40 -13.84
N LEU A 183 -11.04 -2.12 -14.14
CA LEU A 183 -11.06 -3.10 -15.23
C LEU A 183 -10.81 -2.45 -16.60
N PHE A 184 -11.29 -1.22 -16.81
CA PHE A 184 -10.94 -0.45 -18.00
C PHE A 184 -9.42 -0.31 -18.17
N GLY A 185 -8.69 0.03 -17.10
CA GLY A 185 -7.24 0.10 -17.13
C GLY A 185 -6.56 -1.25 -17.42
N PHE A 186 -7.10 -2.36 -16.90
CA PHE A 186 -6.60 -3.69 -17.23
C PHE A 186 -6.80 -4.05 -18.71
N VAL A 187 -7.97 -3.73 -19.27
CA VAL A 187 -8.26 -3.95 -20.69
C VAL A 187 -7.31 -3.13 -21.55
N LEU A 188 -7.17 -1.83 -21.27
CA LEU A 188 -6.25 -0.94 -21.99
C LEU A 188 -4.82 -1.45 -21.94
N ALA A 189 -4.33 -1.86 -20.75
CA ALA A 189 -2.99 -2.39 -20.58
C ALA A 189 -2.73 -3.61 -21.47
N ASN A 190 -3.70 -4.52 -21.57
CA ASN A 190 -3.54 -5.76 -22.34
C ASN A 190 -3.74 -5.55 -23.85
N ILE A 191 -4.46 -4.50 -24.27
CA ILE A 191 -4.47 -4.06 -25.67
C ILE A 191 -3.08 -3.57 -26.09
N ILE A 192 -2.42 -2.79 -25.23
CA ILE A 192 -1.07 -2.26 -25.48
C ILE A 192 -0.03 -3.38 -25.44
N ARG A 193 -0.09 -4.20 -24.40
CA ARG A 193 0.87 -5.29 -24.15
C ARG A 193 0.15 -6.48 -23.50
N PRO A 194 -0.15 -7.55 -24.25
CA PRO A 194 -0.64 -8.80 -23.67
C PRO A 194 0.31 -9.28 -22.57
N GLY A 195 -0.21 -9.58 -21.39
CA GLY A 195 0.63 -9.93 -20.23
C GLY A 195 1.15 -8.73 -19.45
N ALA A 196 0.64 -7.51 -19.68
CA ALA A 196 1.02 -6.32 -18.92
C ALA A 196 0.99 -6.54 -17.41
N ARG A 197 2.02 -6.01 -16.73
CA ARG A 197 2.25 -6.10 -15.29
C ARG A 197 1.49 -5.00 -14.54
N VAL A 198 0.17 -5.13 -14.49
CA VAL A 198 -0.70 -4.13 -13.84
C VAL A 198 -1.31 -4.64 -12.54
N LEU A 199 -1.45 -3.74 -11.55
CA LEU A 199 -2.09 -4.02 -10.27
C LEU A 199 -3.41 -3.25 -10.14
N TYR A 200 -4.42 -3.92 -9.57
CA TYR A 200 -5.71 -3.34 -9.23
C TYR A 200 -5.58 -2.55 -7.93
N ARG A 201 -5.61 -1.21 -7.99
CA ARG A 201 -5.54 -0.35 -6.80
C ARG A 201 -6.82 0.46 -6.61
N GLY A 202 -7.76 -0.14 -5.89
CA GLY A 202 -9.03 0.50 -5.54
C GLY A 202 -9.04 1.10 -4.14
N ILE A 203 -9.49 2.35 -4.03
CA ILE A 203 -9.53 3.11 -2.78
C ILE A 203 -10.91 3.77 -2.63
N PRO A 204 -11.98 2.99 -2.45
CA PRO A 204 -13.31 3.55 -2.22
C PRO A 204 -13.38 4.19 -0.82
N ILE A 205 -13.67 5.48 -0.77
CA ILE A 205 -13.75 6.28 0.47
C ILE A 205 -15.03 7.09 0.49
N THR A 206 -15.41 7.66 1.64
CA THR A 206 -16.63 8.47 1.75
C THR A 206 -16.30 9.95 1.81
N ALA A 207 -17.22 10.77 1.28
CA ALA A 207 -17.24 12.19 1.53
C ALA A 207 -17.76 12.47 2.94
N ASN A 208 -17.15 13.43 3.63
CA ASN A 208 -17.71 13.96 4.86
C ASN A 208 -18.90 14.87 4.57
N LEU A 209 -20.10 14.29 4.47
CA LEU A 209 -21.34 15.01 4.20
C LEU A 209 -21.80 15.92 5.36
N TYR A 210 -21.19 15.80 6.55
CA TYR A 210 -21.54 16.62 7.70
C TYR A 210 -20.82 17.97 7.74
N THR A 211 -19.68 18.11 7.07
CA THR A 211 -18.88 19.34 7.14
C THR A 211 -18.65 19.93 5.75
N ASP A 212 -17.59 19.53 5.07
CA ASP A 212 -16.96 20.22 3.95
C ASP A 212 -16.72 19.27 2.76
N GLY A 213 -17.22 18.04 2.84
CA GLY A 213 -16.96 17.02 1.83
C GLY A 213 -15.53 16.49 1.85
N SER A 214 -14.77 16.72 2.93
CA SER A 214 -13.42 16.17 3.09
C SER A 214 -13.43 14.65 2.91
N PRO A 215 -12.38 14.06 2.34
CA PRO A 215 -12.26 12.61 2.23
C PRO A 215 -12.18 11.97 3.63
N ARG A 216 -12.81 10.81 3.80
CA ARG A 216 -12.75 10.01 5.02
C ARG A 216 -12.14 8.66 4.73
N TRP A 217 -10.85 8.51 5.04
CA TRP A 217 -10.07 7.33 4.67
C TRP A 217 -10.32 6.16 5.62
N CYS A 218 -10.51 6.47 6.90
CA CYS A 218 -10.41 5.48 7.97
C CYS A 218 -11.74 5.19 8.68
N GLN A 219 -12.85 5.66 8.12
CA GLN A 219 -14.17 5.26 8.60
C GLN A 219 -14.35 3.74 8.47
N PRO A 220 -15.09 3.09 9.39
CA PRO A 220 -15.32 1.65 9.34
C PRO A 220 -15.84 1.18 7.97
N GLU A 221 -16.70 1.97 7.33
CA GLU A 221 -17.25 1.68 6.02
C GLU A 221 -16.20 1.83 4.91
N SER A 222 -15.28 2.80 4.98
CA SER A 222 -14.17 2.92 4.03
C SER A 222 -13.21 1.74 4.13
N ILE A 223 -12.83 1.34 5.36
CA ILE A 223 -11.99 0.15 5.60
C ILE A 223 -12.66 -1.11 5.03
N ARG A 224 -13.96 -1.27 5.30
CA ARG A 224 -14.76 -2.39 4.76
C ARG A 224 -14.81 -2.37 3.24
N ARG A 225 -15.03 -1.22 2.60
CA ARG A 225 -15.09 -1.11 1.14
C ARG A 225 -13.75 -1.43 0.49
N VAL A 226 -12.63 -0.99 1.07
CA VAL A 226 -11.29 -1.36 0.59
C VAL A 226 -11.08 -2.88 0.67
N ALA A 227 -11.50 -3.51 1.76
CA ALA A 227 -11.50 -4.97 1.91
C ALA A 227 -12.35 -5.67 0.84
N LEU A 228 -13.57 -5.19 0.58
CA LEU A 228 -14.44 -5.73 -0.47
C LEU A 228 -13.84 -5.54 -1.87
N ALA A 229 -13.20 -4.40 -2.14
CA ALA A 229 -12.50 -4.16 -3.40
C ALA A 229 -11.34 -5.15 -3.61
N ALA A 230 -10.61 -5.52 -2.54
CA ALA A 230 -9.60 -6.56 -2.60
C ALA A 230 -10.21 -7.93 -2.93
N GLN A 231 -11.33 -8.31 -2.29
CA GLN A 231 -12.01 -9.57 -2.59
C GLN A 231 -12.53 -9.63 -4.04
N LEU A 232 -13.06 -8.52 -4.58
CA LEU A 232 -13.44 -8.42 -5.99
C LEU A 232 -12.22 -8.61 -6.91
N CYS A 233 -11.08 -8.00 -6.59
CA CYS A 233 -9.84 -8.21 -7.32
C CYS A 233 -9.42 -9.69 -7.32
N ARG A 234 -9.54 -10.37 -6.16
CA ARG A 234 -9.21 -11.79 -6.03
C ARG A 234 -10.17 -12.69 -6.78
N PHE A 235 -11.47 -12.35 -6.85
CA PHE A 235 -12.46 -13.07 -7.66
C PHE A 235 -12.06 -13.13 -9.15
N TYR A 236 -11.52 -12.04 -9.70
CA TYR A 236 -10.98 -12.01 -11.07
C TYR A 236 -9.54 -12.53 -11.20
N ASN A 237 -8.98 -13.07 -10.11
CA ASN A 237 -7.62 -13.58 -10.04
C ASN A 237 -6.60 -12.52 -10.52
N LEU A 238 -6.76 -11.25 -10.13
CA LEU A 238 -5.90 -10.13 -10.53
C LEU A 238 -4.89 -9.77 -9.42
N PRO A 239 -3.70 -9.21 -9.77
CA PRO A 239 -2.74 -8.72 -8.77
C PRO A 239 -3.35 -7.57 -7.96
N CYS A 240 -3.49 -7.78 -6.65
CA CYS A 240 -4.23 -6.87 -5.79
C CYS A 240 -3.31 -5.87 -5.09
N CYS A 241 -3.51 -4.58 -5.36
CA CYS A 241 -2.89 -3.48 -4.63
C CYS A 241 -3.93 -2.82 -3.72
N GLY A 242 -3.69 -2.87 -2.41
CA GLY A 242 -4.54 -2.20 -1.42
C GLY A 242 -4.00 -0.83 -1.04
N THR A 243 -4.80 -0.08 -0.28
CA THR A 243 -4.32 1.05 0.53
C THR A 243 -4.78 0.84 1.95
N ALA A 244 -3.87 0.97 2.90
CA ALA A 244 -4.14 0.88 4.33
C ALA A 244 -3.09 1.71 5.07
N GLY A 245 -3.18 1.83 6.40
CA GLY A 245 -2.18 2.55 7.20
C GLY A 245 -2.27 4.06 7.11
N VAL A 246 -3.40 4.59 6.64
CA VAL A 246 -3.74 6.01 6.72
C VAL A 246 -4.44 6.28 8.06
N SER A 247 -4.35 7.50 8.56
CA SER A 247 -5.21 8.00 9.64
C SER A 247 -5.83 9.33 9.25
N ASP A 248 -7.06 9.55 9.71
CA ASP A 248 -7.73 10.86 9.60
C ASP A 248 -7.22 11.85 10.67
N GLU A 249 -6.44 11.38 11.66
CA GLU A 249 -5.84 12.21 12.71
C GLU A 249 -4.70 13.06 12.17
N GLY A 250 -4.63 14.32 12.61
CA GLY A 250 -3.61 15.28 12.17
C GLY A 250 -2.23 15.07 12.81
N GLU A 251 -2.16 14.26 13.86
CA GLU A 251 -0.96 14.00 14.65
C GLU A 251 -0.91 12.56 15.16
N PRO A 252 0.28 12.04 15.52
CA PRO A 252 0.40 10.72 16.11
C PRO A 252 -0.42 10.59 17.40
N SER A 253 -1.39 9.67 17.37
CA SER A 253 -2.33 9.46 18.46
C SER A 253 -2.73 7.98 18.59
N ALA A 254 -3.36 7.64 19.72
CA ALA A 254 -3.88 6.28 19.95
C ALA A 254 -4.99 5.92 18.95
N GLN A 255 -5.82 6.89 18.56
CA GLN A 255 -6.82 6.69 17.52
C GLN A 255 -6.15 6.42 16.18
N GLY A 256 -5.12 7.20 15.81
CA GLY A 256 -4.44 7.01 14.54
C GLY A 256 -3.80 5.64 14.40
N ILE A 257 -3.15 5.12 15.45
CA ILE A 257 -2.64 3.74 15.44
C ILE A 257 -3.79 2.72 15.36
N SER A 258 -4.91 2.94 16.06
CA SER A 258 -6.05 2.02 16.04
C SER A 258 -6.67 1.90 14.65
N GLU A 259 -6.89 3.03 13.98
CA GLU A 259 -7.36 3.10 12.59
C GLU A 259 -6.43 2.33 11.63
N LYS A 260 -5.12 2.53 11.78
CA LYS A 260 -4.10 1.89 10.97
C LYS A 260 -4.07 0.37 11.18
N VAL A 261 -4.05 -0.10 12.42
CA VAL A 261 -4.06 -1.55 12.76
C VAL A 261 -5.29 -2.24 12.19
N LEU A 262 -6.47 -1.63 12.30
CA LEU A 262 -7.69 -2.16 11.68
C LEU A 262 -7.53 -2.24 10.16
N SER A 263 -7.11 -1.16 9.52
CA SER A 263 -6.96 -1.14 8.06
C SER A 263 -5.93 -2.15 7.53
N TRP A 264 -4.78 -2.33 8.20
CA TRP A 264 -3.78 -3.35 7.84
C TRP A 264 -4.35 -4.75 7.95
N THR A 265 -5.06 -5.03 9.05
CA THR A 265 -5.67 -6.33 9.33
C THR A 265 -6.70 -6.67 8.26
N TYR A 266 -7.65 -5.77 8.00
CA TYR A 266 -8.69 -5.96 7.00
C TYR A 266 -8.11 -6.09 5.58
N GLY A 267 -7.10 -5.28 5.23
CA GLY A 267 -6.42 -5.38 3.94
C GLY A 267 -5.77 -6.75 3.73
N ALA A 268 -5.01 -7.22 4.72
CA ALA A 268 -4.30 -8.50 4.65
C ALA A 268 -5.26 -9.70 4.57
N VAL A 269 -6.29 -9.77 5.42
CA VAL A 269 -7.24 -10.91 5.40
C VAL A 269 -8.11 -10.94 4.15
N SER A 270 -8.32 -9.80 3.51
CA SER A 270 -9.18 -9.70 2.31
C SER A 270 -8.44 -10.02 1.02
N GLY A 271 -7.14 -10.35 1.10
CA GLY A 271 -6.37 -10.79 -0.05
C GLY A 271 -5.52 -9.71 -0.74
N ALA A 272 -5.33 -8.54 -0.12
CA ALA A 272 -4.43 -7.53 -0.67
C ALA A 272 -2.98 -8.01 -0.59
N GLN A 273 -2.20 -7.79 -1.66
CA GLN A 273 -0.87 -8.36 -1.79
C GLN A 273 0.22 -7.28 -1.79
N TYR A 274 -0.13 -6.08 -2.27
CA TYR A 274 0.73 -4.91 -2.28
C TYR A 274 -0.03 -3.75 -1.62
N ILE A 275 0.20 -3.51 -0.33
CA ILE A 275 -0.48 -2.44 0.42
C ILE A 275 0.38 -1.18 0.40
N ASN A 276 -0.13 -0.15 -0.27
CA ASN A 276 0.49 1.15 -0.37
C ASN A 276 0.04 2.08 0.77
N SER A 277 0.84 3.11 1.07
CA SER A 277 0.58 4.09 2.14
C SER A 277 0.51 3.51 3.55
N ALA A 278 1.06 2.30 3.75
CA ALA A 278 0.92 1.53 4.97
C ALA A 278 1.56 2.18 6.20
N LEU A 279 2.51 3.11 6.04
CA LEU A 279 3.23 3.72 7.16
C LEU A 279 3.36 5.23 6.99
N GLY A 280 3.40 5.94 8.12
CA GLY A 280 3.70 7.36 8.29
C GLY A 280 2.53 8.30 8.07
N MET A 281 1.48 7.88 7.35
CA MET A 281 0.39 8.74 6.90
C MET A 281 -0.52 9.26 8.01
N LEU A 282 -0.82 10.54 7.97
CA LEU A 282 -1.71 11.30 8.85
C LEU A 282 -2.52 12.31 8.01
N ASP A 283 -3.51 12.94 8.62
CA ASP A 283 -4.27 14.05 8.02
C ASP A 283 -4.83 13.69 6.63
N GLN A 284 -5.48 12.53 6.51
CA GLN A 284 -6.10 12.08 5.24
C GLN A 284 -5.09 12.05 4.07
N VAL A 285 -3.89 11.52 4.31
CA VAL A 285 -2.72 11.46 3.42
C VAL A 285 -2.00 12.79 3.15
N MET A 286 -2.43 13.91 3.76
CA MET A 286 -1.80 15.20 3.54
C MET A 286 -0.49 15.37 4.31
N SER A 287 -0.31 14.61 5.39
CA SER A 287 0.84 14.74 6.29
C SER A 287 1.51 13.40 6.56
N VAL A 288 2.82 13.43 6.84
CA VAL A 288 3.55 12.29 7.42
C VAL A 288 4.35 12.74 8.64
N SER A 289 4.68 11.79 9.52
CA SER A 289 5.53 12.03 10.68
C SER A 289 6.63 10.97 10.78
N TYR A 290 7.85 11.40 11.13
CA TYR A 290 8.98 10.50 11.38
C TYR A 290 8.70 9.58 12.56
N GLU A 291 8.11 10.12 13.62
CA GLU A 291 7.68 9.40 14.81
C GLU A 291 6.58 8.39 14.45
N GLN A 292 5.61 8.78 13.61
CA GLN A 292 4.56 7.88 13.13
C GLN A 292 5.14 6.71 12.33
N TYR A 293 6.16 6.91 11.48
CA TYR A 293 6.80 5.81 10.77
C TYR A 293 7.35 4.74 11.71
N VAL A 294 7.98 5.15 12.82
CA VAL A 294 8.53 4.23 13.81
C VAL A 294 7.42 3.53 14.59
N MET A 295 6.39 4.27 15.02
CA MET A 295 5.23 3.69 15.70
C MET A 295 4.48 2.70 14.79
N ASP A 296 4.33 3.05 13.52
CA ASP A 296 3.69 2.21 12.52
C ASP A 296 4.48 0.94 12.27
N ASP A 297 5.82 1.02 12.19
CA ASP A 297 6.68 -0.17 12.00
C ASP A 297 6.53 -1.16 13.15
N LEU A 298 6.51 -0.69 14.40
CA LEU A 298 6.31 -1.53 15.58
C LEU A 298 4.93 -2.19 15.59
N ALA A 299 3.87 -1.41 15.35
CA ALA A 299 2.50 -1.92 15.35
C ALA A 299 2.25 -2.87 14.16
N LEU A 300 2.78 -2.54 12.98
CA LEU A 300 2.69 -3.38 11.78
C LEU A 300 3.46 -4.69 11.97
N GLY A 301 4.57 -4.69 12.72
CA GLY A 301 5.29 -5.91 13.09
C GLY A 301 4.40 -6.93 13.79
N ILE A 302 3.56 -6.48 14.73
CA ILE A 302 2.58 -7.33 15.42
C ILE A 302 1.57 -7.91 14.42
N VAL A 303 1.07 -7.08 13.50
CA VAL A 303 0.11 -7.51 12.48
C VAL A 303 0.74 -8.51 11.50
N LYS A 304 1.95 -8.23 11.00
CA LYS A 304 2.70 -9.15 10.13
C LYS A 304 2.99 -10.46 10.83
N GLU A 305 3.32 -10.44 12.12
CA GLU A 305 3.53 -11.66 12.89
C GLU A 305 2.29 -12.55 12.92
N LYS A 306 1.10 -11.96 13.14
CA LYS A 306 -0.18 -12.71 13.11
C LYS A 306 -0.49 -13.34 11.76
N PHE A 307 0.01 -12.76 10.67
CA PHE A 307 -0.20 -13.27 9.30
C PHE A 307 0.97 -14.08 8.73
N LYS A 308 2.04 -14.32 9.51
CA LYS A 308 3.09 -15.26 9.09
C LYS A 308 2.48 -16.65 8.98
N GLU A 309 2.67 -17.31 7.84
CA GLU A 309 2.31 -18.71 7.68
C GLU A 309 2.99 -19.53 8.81
N HIS A 310 2.29 -20.55 9.33
CA HIS A 310 2.78 -21.53 10.32
C HIS A 310 2.73 -21.14 11.82
N GLN A 311 2.25 -19.95 12.20
CA GLN A 311 2.05 -19.67 13.63
C GLN A 311 0.94 -20.51 14.28
N SER A 312 -0.14 -20.84 13.56
CA SER A 312 -1.20 -21.68 14.12
C SER A 312 -0.68 -23.06 14.53
N ALA A 313 0.10 -23.71 13.68
CA ALA A 313 0.69 -25.02 13.99
C ALA A 313 1.63 -24.96 15.22
N LYS A 314 2.49 -23.94 15.29
CA LYS A 314 3.42 -23.77 16.43
C LYS A 314 2.70 -23.37 17.73
N ALA A 315 1.71 -22.50 17.65
CA ALA A 315 0.89 -22.10 18.80
C ALA A 315 0.01 -23.25 19.29
N SER A 316 -0.58 -24.04 18.38
CA SER A 316 -1.29 -25.27 18.70
C SER A 316 -0.35 -26.27 19.39
N GLN A 317 0.86 -26.47 18.88
CA GLN A 317 1.82 -27.39 19.50
C GLN A 317 2.21 -26.96 20.94
N ILE A 318 2.46 -25.66 21.16
CA ILE A 318 2.72 -25.12 22.50
C ILE A 318 1.50 -25.29 23.42
N ALA A 319 0.29 -25.08 22.91
CA ALA A 319 -0.94 -25.24 23.67
C ALA A 319 -1.17 -26.71 24.05
N VAL A 320 -0.92 -27.64 23.14
CA VAL A 320 -0.97 -29.10 23.38
C VAL A 320 0.06 -29.49 24.44
N GLU A 321 1.32 -29.07 24.30
CA GLU A 321 2.38 -29.33 25.29
C GLU A 321 2.01 -28.81 26.68
N ALA A 322 1.49 -27.57 26.78
CA ALA A 322 1.04 -26.99 28.04
C ALA A 322 -0.18 -27.71 28.63
N ALA A 323 -1.11 -28.17 27.80
CA ALA A 323 -2.27 -28.95 28.22
C ALA A 323 -1.85 -30.32 28.77
N VAL A 324 -0.92 -31.01 28.11
CA VAL A 324 -0.32 -32.27 28.58
C VAL A 324 0.41 -32.08 29.90
N GLU A 325 1.19 -31.01 30.05
CA GLU A 325 1.89 -30.69 31.30
C GLU A 325 0.91 -30.43 32.46
N ALA A 326 -0.17 -29.69 32.19
CA ALA A 326 -1.22 -29.44 33.16
C ALA A 326 -1.96 -30.73 33.58
N LEU A 327 -2.30 -31.60 32.63
CA LEU A 327 -2.92 -32.90 32.90
C LEU A 327 -2.03 -33.77 33.80
N ASN A 328 -0.74 -33.85 33.47
CA ASN A 328 0.25 -34.58 34.26
C ASN A 328 0.38 -34.01 35.69
N PHE A 329 0.33 -32.68 35.85
CA PHE A 329 0.33 -32.04 37.17
C PHE A 329 -0.87 -32.47 38.03
N PHE A 330 -2.04 -32.67 37.43
CA PHE A 330 -3.24 -33.18 38.10
C PHE A 330 -3.31 -34.72 38.18
N GLY A 331 -2.26 -35.43 37.75
CA GLY A 331 -2.21 -36.90 37.77
C GLY A 331 -3.09 -37.57 36.72
N VAL A 332 -3.51 -36.84 35.69
CA VAL A 332 -4.25 -37.38 34.54
C VAL A 332 -3.23 -37.71 33.44
N PRO A 333 -3.04 -39.00 33.09
CA PRO A 333 -2.15 -39.35 32.00
C PRO A 333 -2.75 -38.90 30.67
N ALA A 334 -2.02 -38.06 29.92
CA ALA A 334 -2.35 -37.79 28.52
C ALA A 334 -2.02 -39.05 27.71
N ASP A 335 -3.05 -39.80 27.31
CA ASP A 335 -2.88 -40.90 26.36
C ASP A 335 -2.92 -40.37 24.92
N ALA A 336 -2.56 -41.22 23.96
CA ALA A 336 -2.52 -40.85 22.54
C ALA A 336 -3.88 -40.34 22.01
N LYS A 337 -4.98 -40.66 22.69
CA LYS A 337 -6.32 -40.20 22.31
C LYS A 337 -6.59 -38.78 22.80
N ILE A 338 -6.13 -38.44 24.02
CA ILE A 338 -6.18 -37.07 24.54
C ILE A 338 -5.25 -36.14 23.73
N GLU A 339 -4.07 -36.63 23.32
CA GLU A 339 -3.17 -35.86 22.45
C GLU A 339 -3.73 -35.65 21.03
N GLU A 340 -4.56 -36.56 20.52
CA GLU A 340 -5.23 -36.44 19.22
C GLU A 340 -6.50 -35.56 19.28
N GLU A 341 -7.14 -35.45 20.45
CA GLU A 341 -8.28 -34.56 20.70
C GLU A 341 -7.88 -33.09 20.96
N LEU A 342 -6.61 -32.82 21.34
CA LEU A 342 -6.03 -31.49 21.58
C LEU A 342 -5.45 -30.84 20.31
#